data_AF-A0A811UG64-F1
#
_entry.id   AF-A0A811UG64-F1
#
_cell.length_a   1.000
_cell.length_b   1.000
_cell.length_c   1.000
_cell.angle_alpha   90.00
_cell.angle_beta   90.00
_cell.angle_gamma   90.00
#
_symmetry.space_group_name_H-M   'P 1'
#
loop_
_entity.id
_entity.type
_entity.pdbx_description
1 polymer ?
#
loop_
_entity_poly.entity_id
_entity_poly.type
_entity_poly.pdbx_seq_one_letter_code
_entity_poly.pdbx_strand_id
1 'polypeptide(L)'
;MKKKQRNFLSRQEVYKLIDIWAEHIDQLRRTFRNKEVYKSMSLELRARHRLTLSCEEIRSRIANLKKQFKIEKKSELCGRASTWPYFKKVNELLEEGNTNKSEKSHDKEPDIYEQSASEELKREESVASGSRSKRKLYEVEFLKIAKEEQKNMKKYFKNSLENDEKIIKLLQKNNDLLSQLLYKA
;
A
#
# COMPACT_ATOMS: atom_id res chain seq x y z
N MET A 1 8.33 -17.58 -18.28
CA MET A 1 7.17 -16.86 -17.71
C MET A 1 6.84 -15.67 -18.60
N LYS A 2 5.68 -15.65 -19.26
CA LYS A 2 5.28 -14.49 -20.09
C LYS A 2 4.96 -13.31 -19.16
N LYS A 3 5.72 -12.22 -19.24
CA LYS A 3 5.42 -11.00 -18.49
C LYS A 3 4.05 -10.50 -18.95
N LYS A 4 3.07 -10.45 -18.05
CA LYS A 4 1.74 -9.88 -18.35
C LYS A 4 1.96 -8.42 -18.77
N GLN A 5 1.74 -8.11 -20.05
CA GLN A 5 1.79 -6.74 -20.54
C GLN A 5 0.79 -5.92 -19.74
N ARG A 6 1.29 -4.85 -19.09
CA ARG A 6 0.43 -3.92 -18.37
C ARG A 6 -0.22 -3.03 -19.42
N ASN A 7 -1.48 -3.28 -19.72
CA ASN A 7 -2.28 -2.38 -20.55
C ASN A 7 -2.40 -1.04 -19.81
N PHE A 8 -1.65 -0.04 -20.26
CA PHE A 8 -1.80 1.32 -19.79
C PHE A 8 -3.04 1.91 -20.44
N LEU A 9 -4.03 2.30 -19.62
CA LEU A 9 -5.17 3.05 -20.12
C LEU A 9 -4.74 4.49 -20.35
N SER A 10 -5.09 5.03 -21.51
CA SER A 10 -5.02 6.46 -21.78
C SER A 10 -5.99 7.23 -20.89
N ARG A 11 -5.81 8.56 -20.82
CA ARG A 11 -6.65 9.44 -20.00
C ARG A 11 -8.13 9.33 -20.37
N GLN A 12 -8.42 9.23 -21.67
CA GLN A 12 -9.77 9.09 -22.20
C GLN A 12 -10.40 7.73 -21.84
N GLU A 13 -9.61 6.66 -21.84
CA GLU A 13 -10.10 5.33 -21.48
C GLU A 13 -10.43 5.22 -20.00
N VAL A 14 -9.70 5.93 -19.14
CA VAL A 14 -10.04 6.02 -17.71
C VAL A 14 -11.36 6.77 -17.51
N TYR A 15 -11.61 7.85 -18.24
CA TYR A 15 -12.92 8.54 -18.19
C TYR A 15 -14.06 7.62 -18.63
N LYS A 16 -13.90 6.91 -19.75
CA LYS A 16 -14.89 5.93 -20.22
C LYS A 16 -15.17 4.82 -19.20
N LEU A 17 -14.13 4.37 -18.50
CA LEU A 17 -14.28 3.43 -17.39
C LEU A 17 -15.06 4.03 -16.21
N ILE A 18 -14.82 5.29 -15.88
CA ILE A 18 -15.55 6.00 -14.81
C ILE A 18 -17.03 6.17 -15.20
N ASP A 19 -17.33 6.45 -16.47
CA ASP A 19 -18.71 6.57 -16.96
C ASP A 19 -19.50 5.26 -16.81
N ILE A 20 -18.93 4.14 -17.26
CA ILE A 20 -19.57 2.83 -17.10
C ILE A 20 -19.64 2.42 -15.63
N TRP A 21 -18.65 2.80 -14.83
CA TRP A 21 -18.71 2.61 -13.38
C TRP A 21 -19.84 3.43 -12.75
N ALA A 22 -20.11 4.63 -13.22
CA ALA A 22 -21.24 5.44 -12.77
C ALA A 22 -22.57 4.75 -13.04
N GLU A 23 -22.77 4.21 -14.24
CA GLU A 23 -23.99 3.49 -14.61
C GLU A 23 -24.25 2.25 -13.71
N HIS A 24 -23.18 1.58 -13.26
CA HIS A 24 -23.29 0.35 -12.48
C HIS A 24 -23.13 0.54 -10.96
N ILE A 25 -23.00 1.79 -10.48
CA ILE A 25 -22.63 2.02 -9.07
C ILE A 25 -23.69 1.51 -8.09
N ASP A 26 -24.97 1.66 -8.44
CA ASP A 26 -26.07 1.21 -7.58
C ASP A 26 -26.12 -0.30 -7.46
N GLN A 27 -25.86 -1.01 -8.57
CA GLN A 27 -25.74 -2.47 -8.57
C GLN A 27 -24.55 -2.90 -7.69
N LEU A 28 -23.40 -2.25 -7.86
CA LEU A 28 -22.20 -2.51 -7.06
C LEU A 28 -22.39 -2.25 -5.56
N ARG A 29 -23.28 -1.30 -5.19
CA ARG A 29 -23.64 -1.00 -3.80
C ARG A 29 -24.65 -1.98 -3.22
N ARG A 30 -25.61 -2.47 -4.02
CA ARG A 30 -26.69 -3.36 -3.58
C ARG A 30 -26.28 -4.82 -3.51
N THR A 31 -25.40 -5.29 -4.41
CA THR A 31 -25.07 -6.72 -4.49
C THR A 31 -23.82 -7.08 -3.71
N PHE A 32 -23.90 -8.11 -2.87
CA PHE A 32 -22.75 -8.64 -2.13
C PHE A 32 -21.76 -9.38 -3.07
N ARG A 33 -22.27 -10.05 -4.13
CA ARG A 33 -21.46 -10.77 -5.12
C ARG A 33 -21.34 -9.98 -6.43
N ASN A 34 -20.47 -8.98 -6.41
CA ASN A 34 -20.25 -8.05 -7.53
C ASN A 34 -19.58 -8.65 -8.79
N LYS A 35 -19.29 -9.95 -8.83
CA LYS A 35 -18.55 -10.58 -9.95
C LYS A 35 -19.28 -10.43 -11.29
N GLU A 36 -20.59 -10.67 -11.30
CA GLU A 36 -21.40 -10.56 -12.52
C GLU A 36 -21.53 -9.11 -12.98
N VAL A 37 -21.60 -8.15 -12.06
CA VAL A 37 -21.60 -6.72 -12.39
C VAL A 37 -20.31 -6.33 -13.10
N TYR A 38 -19.14 -6.77 -12.63
CA TYR A 38 -17.87 -6.50 -13.33
C TYR A 38 -17.75 -7.19 -14.70
N LYS A 39 -18.44 -8.32 -14.91
CA LYS A 39 -18.54 -8.92 -16.25
C LYS A 39 -19.46 -8.12 -17.16
N SER A 40 -20.59 -7.62 -16.65
CA SER A 40 -21.46 -6.72 -17.41
C SER A 40 -20.70 -5.48 -17.86
N MET A 41 -19.99 -4.84 -16.93
CA MET A 41 -19.13 -3.69 -17.23
C MET A 41 -18.06 -4.00 -18.28
N SER A 42 -17.47 -5.20 -18.27
CA SER A 42 -16.45 -5.58 -19.26
C SER A 42 -17.03 -5.78 -20.66
N LEU A 43 -18.24 -6.34 -20.75
CA LEU A 43 -18.98 -6.45 -22.00
C LEU A 43 -19.37 -5.09 -22.54
N GLU A 44 -19.84 -4.18 -21.69
CA GLU A 44 -20.21 -2.82 -22.10
C GLU A 44 -19.00 -1.99 -22.55
N LEU A 45 -17.87 -2.08 -21.84
CA LEU A 45 -16.62 -1.44 -22.25
C LEU A 45 -16.15 -1.93 -23.63
N ARG A 46 -16.32 -3.24 -23.89
CA ARG A 46 -16.00 -3.83 -25.19
C ARG A 46 -16.96 -3.36 -26.27
N ALA A 47 -18.26 -3.35 -25.99
CA ALA A 47 -19.30 -2.98 -26.96
C ALA A 47 -19.24 -1.48 -27.32
N ARG A 48 -19.21 -0.59 -26.33
CA ARG A 48 -19.29 0.87 -26.54
C ARG A 48 -17.95 1.50 -26.89
N HIS A 49 -16.85 0.98 -26.36
CA HIS A 49 -15.54 1.66 -26.43
C HIS A 49 -14.44 0.81 -27.06
N ARG A 50 -14.73 -0.43 -27.49
CA ARG A 50 -13.75 -1.39 -28.02
C ARG A 50 -12.59 -1.68 -27.05
N LEU A 51 -12.82 -1.51 -25.75
CA LEU A 51 -11.83 -1.76 -24.71
C LEU A 51 -11.96 -3.18 -24.19
N THR A 52 -10.94 -4.00 -24.43
CA THR A 52 -10.89 -5.40 -23.99
C THR A 52 -10.25 -5.50 -22.60
N LEU A 53 -10.99 -5.09 -21.57
CA LEU A 53 -10.56 -5.24 -20.17
C LEU A 53 -11.19 -6.48 -19.54
N SER A 54 -10.42 -7.22 -18.75
CA SER A 54 -10.98 -8.31 -17.94
C SER A 54 -11.78 -7.76 -16.76
N CYS A 55 -12.73 -8.53 -16.24
CA CYS A 55 -13.49 -8.13 -15.05
C CYS A 55 -12.58 -7.93 -13.81
N GLU A 56 -11.51 -8.71 -13.66
CA GLU A 56 -10.51 -8.52 -12.59
C GLU A 56 -9.71 -7.22 -12.77
N GLU A 57 -9.45 -6.83 -14.02
CA GLU A 57 -8.72 -5.61 -14.34
C GLU A 57 -9.59 -4.39 -14.05
N ILE A 58 -10.87 -4.43 -14.43
CA ILE A 58 -11.86 -3.40 -14.08
C ILE A 58 -11.97 -3.24 -12.57
N ARG A 59 -12.16 -4.35 -11.83
CA ARG A 59 -12.22 -4.33 -10.36
C ARG A 59 -10.96 -3.68 -9.77
N SER A 60 -9.79 -4.11 -10.23
CA SER A 60 -8.50 -3.60 -9.75
C SER A 60 -8.32 -2.11 -10.07
N ARG A 61 -8.76 -1.65 -11.24
CA ARG A 61 -8.70 -0.24 -11.64
C ARG A 61 -9.63 0.62 -10.80
N ILE A 62 -10.86 0.18 -10.57
CA ILE A 62 -11.82 0.88 -9.70
C ILE A 62 -11.29 0.95 -8.26
N ALA A 63 -10.70 -0.13 -7.74
CA ALA A 63 -10.08 -0.12 -6.41
C ALA A 63 -8.94 0.92 -6.32
N ASN A 64 -8.11 1.03 -7.36
CA ASN A 64 -7.06 2.05 -7.43
C ASN A 64 -7.61 3.46 -7.53
N LEU A 65 -8.67 3.70 -8.32
CA LEU A 65 -9.35 4.99 -8.41
C LEU A 65 -9.91 5.42 -7.04
N LYS A 66 -10.59 4.52 -6.33
CA LYS A 66 -11.09 4.76 -4.97
C LYS A 66 -9.95 5.06 -3.99
N LYS A 67 -8.84 4.32 -4.08
CA LYS A 67 -7.66 4.55 -3.22
C LYS A 67 -7.05 5.93 -3.47
N GLN A 68 -6.85 6.30 -4.74
CA GLN A 68 -6.31 7.61 -5.10
C GLN A 68 -7.25 8.72 -4.63
N PHE A 69 -8.55 8.57 -4.84
CA PHE A 69 -9.54 9.51 -4.35
C PHE A 69 -9.44 9.74 -2.84
N LYS A 70 -9.30 8.69 -2.02
CA LYS A 70 -9.14 8.85 -0.55
C LYS A 70 -7.88 9.65 -0.18
N ILE A 71 -6.78 9.46 -0.91
CA ILE A 71 -5.52 10.19 -0.68
C ILE A 71 -5.72 11.67 -1.05
N GLU A 72 -6.27 11.94 -2.23
CA GLU A 72 -6.55 13.29 -2.72
C GLU A 72 -7.55 14.02 -1.82
N LYS A 73 -8.63 13.34 -1.38
CA LYS A 73 -9.65 13.91 -0.49
C LYS A 73 -9.04 14.31 0.85
N LYS A 74 -8.13 13.50 1.40
CA LYS A 74 -7.39 13.84 2.61
C LYS A 74 -6.46 15.04 2.39
N SER A 75 -5.88 15.16 1.20
CA SER A 75 -5.05 16.31 0.83
C SER A 75 -5.87 17.59 0.64
N GLU A 76 -7.08 17.49 0.06
CA GLU A 76 -8.03 18.59 -0.10
C GLU A 76 -8.46 19.18 1.26
N LEU A 77 -8.74 18.31 2.24
CA LEU A 77 -9.03 18.74 3.62
C LEU A 77 -7.86 19.47 4.29
N CYS A 78 -6.63 19.26 3.82
CA CYS A 78 -5.43 19.96 4.28
C CYS A 78 -5.18 21.27 3.52
N GLY A 79 -6.15 21.75 2.71
CA GLY A 79 -6.08 23.00 1.97
C GLY A 79 -5.28 22.93 0.67
N ARG A 80 -4.92 21.73 0.19
CA ARG A 80 -4.26 21.54 -1.12
C ARG A 80 -5.29 21.14 -2.16
N ALA A 81 -5.48 21.96 -3.18
CA ALA A 81 -6.33 21.60 -4.33
C ALA A 81 -5.83 20.31 -5.01
N SER A 82 -6.74 19.39 -5.32
CA SER A 82 -6.35 18.14 -5.98
C SER A 82 -5.86 18.41 -7.41
N THR A 83 -4.68 17.88 -7.75
CA THR A 83 -4.12 17.93 -9.11
C THR A 83 -4.64 16.78 -9.99
N TRP A 84 -5.43 15.88 -9.42
CA TRP A 84 -5.84 14.66 -10.09
C TRP A 84 -7.03 14.92 -11.04
N PRO A 85 -6.89 14.67 -12.36
CA PRO A 85 -7.89 15.09 -13.36
C PRO A 85 -9.25 14.39 -13.20
N TYR A 86 -9.29 13.23 -12.55
CA TYR A 86 -10.52 12.48 -12.33
C TYR A 86 -11.19 12.80 -11.00
N PHE A 87 -10.58 13.65 -10.16
CA PHE A 87 -11.02 13.89 -8.79
C PHE A 87 -12.48 14.34 -8.72
N LYS A 88 -12.85 15.38 -9.47
CA LYS A 88 -14.20 15.94 -9.45
C LYS A 88 -15.26 14.89 -9.81
N LYS A 89 -15.02 14.14 -10.89
CA LYS A 89 -15.97 13.13 -11.40
C LYS A 89 -16.09 11.93 -10.47
N VAL A 90 -14.99 11.51 -9.85
CA VAL A 90 -15.00 10.44 -8.84
C VAL A 90 -15.63 10.90 -7.53
N ASN A 91 -15.43 12.17 -7.14
CA ASN A 91 -16.07 12.77 -5.97
C ASN A 91 -17.59 12.77 -6.13
N GLU A 92 -18.10 13.34 -7.24
CA GLU A 92 -19.51 13.34 -7.60
C GLU A 92 -20.12 11.93 -7.54
N LEU A 93 -19.49 10.98 -8.21
CA LEU A 93 -19.93 9.58 -8.23
C LEU A 93 -20.02 8.93 -6.82
N LEU A 94 -19.08 9.26 -5.94
CA LEU A 94 -19.04 8.68 -4.60
C LEU A 94 -20.00 9.38 -3.63
N GLU A 95 -20.17 10.70 -3.75
CA GLU A 95 -21.03 11.53 -2.89
C GLU A 95 -22.52 11.44 -3.25
N GLU A 96 -22.88 11.32 -4.53
CA GLU A 96 -24.28 11.19 -5.00
C GLU A 96 -25.00 9.96 -4.42
N GLY A 97 -24.26 8.95 -3.96
CA GLY A 97 -24.85 7.80 -3.26
C GLY A 97 -25.17 8.00 -1.79
N ASN A 98 -24.71 9.11 -1.20
CA ASN A 98 -24.79 9.36 0.24
C ASN A 98 -25.95 10.30 0.59
N THR A 99 -26.42 11.11 -0.36
CA THR A 99 -27.50 12.10 -0.18
C THR A 99 -28.89 11.47 -0.09
N ASN A 100 -29.10 10.25 -0.58
CA ASN A 100 -30.40 9.56 -0.55
C ASN A 100 -30.73 8.89 0.80
N LYS A 101 -29.96 9.15 1.87
CA LYS A 101 -30.19 8.58 3.21
C LYS A 101 -30.73 9.57 4.24
N SER A 102 -31.00 10.83 3.87
CA SER A 102 -31.30 11.88 4.84
C SER A 102 -32.78 12.24 4.99
N GLU A 103 -33.73 11.31 4.83
CA GLU A 103 -35.13 11.55 5.23
C GLU A 103 -35.78 10.28 5.81
N LYS A 104 -35.59 10.05 7.13
CA LYS A 104 -36.64 9.71 8.14
C LYS A 104 -36.05 9.31 9.51
N SER A 105 -36.23 10.23 10.47
CA SER A 105 -36.59 10.12 11.90
C SER A 105 -35.95 9.07 12.86
N HIS A 106 -35.54 9.59 14.02
CA HIS A 106 -35.16 8.94 15.29
C HIS A 106 -36.00 7.72 15.72
N ASP A 107 -35.36 6.60 16.09
CA ASP A 107 -35.13 6.15 17.48
C ASP A 107 -34.39 4.79 17.55
N LYS A 108 -33.33 4.74 18.39
CA LYS A 108 -32.66 3.62 19.10
C LYS A 108 -32.35 2.26 18.40
N GLU A 109 -31.04 2.05 18.14
CA GLU A 109 -30.17 0.82 18.18
C GLU A 109 -30.66 -0.57 17.67
N PRO A 110 -29.77 -1.54 17.31
CA PRO A 110 -28.30 -1.54 17.28
C PRO A 110 -27.68 -2.00 15.93
N ASP A 111 -26.35 -1.91 15.89
CA ASP A 111 -25.42 -2.35 14.85
C ASP A 111 -25.78 -3.66 14.12
N ILE A 112 -26.10 -3.55 12.82
CA ILE A 112 -26.12 -4.66 11.86
C ILE A 112 -25.30 -4.27 10.62
N TYR A 113 -24.05 -3.87 10.82
CA TYR A 113 -23.07 -3.81 9.72
C TYR A 113 -21.73 -4.48 10.05
N GLU A 114 -21.55 -4.92 11.30
CA GLU A 114 -20.30 -5.54 11.77
C GLU A 114 -20.19 -7.05 11.49
N GLN A 115 -21.20 -7.67 10.87
CA GLN A 115 -21.13 -9.09 10.49
C GLN A 115 -20.61 -9.33 9.07
N SER A 116 -20.78 -8.39 8.12
CA SER A 116 -20.23 -8.56 6.77
C SER A 116 -18.74 -8.16 6.67
N ALA A 117 -18.31 -7.19 7.47
CA ALA A 117 -16.90 -6.80 7.58
C ALA A 117 -16.04 -7.93 8.19
N SER A 118 -16.60 -8.67 9.15
CA SER A 118 -15.95 -9.79 9.83
C SER A 118 -15.82 -11.04 8.95
N GLU A 119 -16.72 -11.25 8.00
CA GLU A 119 -16.65 -12.39 7.04
C GLU A 119 -15.97 -12.05 5.70
N GLU A 120 -16.00 -10.79 5.23
CA GLU A 120 -15.17 -10.35 4.11
C GLU A 120 -13.67 -10.35 4.47
N LEU A 121 -13.34 -10.15 5.76
CA LEU A 121 -11.99 -10.39 6.29
C LEU A 121 -11.58 -11.87 6.22
N LYS A 122 -12.52 -12.82 6.34
CA LYS A 122 -12.25 -14.27 6.29
C LYS A 122 -12.18 -14.84 4.86
N ARG A 123 -12.95 -14.30 3.90
CA ARG A 123 -12.92 -14.78 2.50
C ARG A 123 -11.82 -14.16 1.65
N GLU A 124 -11.36 -12.94 1.95
CA GLU A 124 -10.06 -12.49 1.43
C GLU A 124 -8.89 -13.16 2.17
N GLU A 125 -9.08 -13.72 3.37
CA GLU A 125 -8.05 -14.51 4.05
C GLU A 125 -7.68 -15.82 3.35
N SER A 126 -8.56 -16.48 2.60
CA SER A 126 -8.16 -17.76 1.96
C SER A 126 -7.28 -17.57 0.71
N VAL A 127 -7.36 -16.42 0.02
CA VAL A 127 -6.52 -16.11 -1.16
C VAL A 127 -5.44 -15.07 -0.84
N ALA A 128 -5.69 -14.17 0.12
CA ALA A 128 -4.71 -13.22 0.63
C ALA A 128 -3.93 -13.74 1.84
N SER A 129 -4.32 -14.79 2.61
CA SER A 129 -3.41 -15.33 3.65
C SER A 129 -2.17 -15.95 3.02
N GLY A 130 -2.27 -16.56 1.84
CA GLY A 130 -1.09 -17.01 1.10
C GLY A 130 -0.11 -15.86 0.75
N SER A 131 -0.61 -14.63 0.58
CA SER A 131 0.22 -13.46 0.19
C SER A 131 0.59 -12.56 1.37
N ARG A 132 -0.28 -12.46 2.38
CA ARG A 132 -0.12 -11.68 3.62
C ARG A 132 0.73 -12.45 4.63
N SER A 133 0.58 -13.78 4.69
CA SER A 133 1.48 -14.67 5.45
C SER A 133 2.88 -14.71 4.84
N LYS A 134 2.99 -14.77 3.49
CA LYS A 134 4.29 -14.60 2.81
C LYS A 134 4.92 -13.22 3.08
N ARG A 135 4.16 -12.13 3.00
CA ARG A 135 4.67 -10.79 3.37
C ARG A 135 5.15 -10.71 4.82
N LYS A 136 4.39 -11.27 5.77
CA LYS A 136 4.81 -11.35 7.18
C LYS A 136 6.07 -12.20 7.35
N LEU A 137 6.19 -13.32 6.62
CA LEU A 137 7.40 -14.15 6.60
C LEU A 137 8.62 -13.38 6.08
N TYR A 138 8.50 -12.70 4.94
CA TYR A 138 9.58 -11.87 4.39
C TYR A 138 9.96 -10.72 5.33
N GLU A 139 8.97 -10.10 5.99
CA GLU A 139 9.23 -9.04 6.96
C GLU A 139 9.94 -9.57 8.21
N VAL A 140 9.54 -10.73 8.73
CA VAL A 140 10.21 -11.38 9.86
C VAL A 140 11.63 -11.81 9.50
N GLU A 141 11.86 -12.37 8.32
CA GLU A 141 13.21 -12.73 7.85
C GLU A 141 14.09 -11.49 7.66
N PHE A 142 13.54 -10.42 7.07
CA PHE A 142 14.24 -9.16 6.91
C PHE A 142 14.66 -8.57 8.27
N LEU A 143 13.76 -8.55 9.26
CA LEU A 143 14.07 -8.11 10.61
C LEU A 143 15.14 -9.00 11.28
N LYS A 144 15.14 -10.31 11.01
CA LYS A 144 16.15 -11.24 11.55
C LYS A 144 17.53 -10.95 10.96
N ILE A 145 17.61 -10.74 9.64
CA ILE A 145 18.85 -10.38 8.94
C ILE A 145 19.40 -9.05 9.48
N ALA A 146 18.56 -8.03 9.59
CA ALA A 146 18.96 -6.72 10.11
C ALA A 146 19.52 -6.79 11.54
N LYS A 147 18.92 -7.62 12.41
CA LYS A 147 19.42 -7.84 13.78
C LYS A 147 20.77 -8.57 13.80
N GLU A 148 20.94 -9.58 12.94
CA GLU A 148 22.21 -10.31 12.82
C GLU A 148 23.33 -9.39 12.29
N GLU A 149 23.03 -8.57 11.27
CA GLU A 149 23.97 -7.58 10.74
C GLU A 149 24.38 -6.56 11.79
N GLN A 150 23.44 -6.01 12.58
CA GLN A 150 23.77 -5.12 13.69
C GLN A 150 24.65 -5.79 14.74
N LYS A 151 24.39 -7.06 15.06
CA LYS A 151 25.21 -7.83 16.00
C LYS A 151 26.62 -8.03 15.46
N ASN A 152 26.75 -8.39 14.19
CA ASN A 152 28.04 -8.53 13.52
C ASN A 152 28.80 -7.21 13.49
N MET A 153 28.13 -6.11 13.14
CA MET A 153 28.73 -4.78 13.12
C MET A 153 29.27 -4.38 14.50
N LYS A 154 28.49 -4.60 15.57
CA LYS A 154 28.95 -4.36 16.95
C LYS A 154 30.18 -5.20 17.31
N LYS A 155 30.23 -6.45 16.86
CA LYS A 155 31.40 -7.32 17.06
C LYS A 155 32.64 -6.76 16.35
N TYR A 156 32.50 -6.32 15.09
CA TYR A 156 33.60 -5.70 14.35
C TYR A 156 34.09 -4.42 15.03
N PHE A 157 33.19 -3.55 15.47
CA PHE A 157 33.57 -2.34 16.21
C PHE A 157 34.35 -2.65 17.48
N LYS A 158 33.90 -3.64 18.26
CA LYS A 158 34.59 -4.05 19.48
C LYS A 158 36.02 -4.55 19.19
N ASN A 159 36.16 -5.40 18.17
CA ASN A 159 37.47 -5.93 17.78
C ASN A 159 38.41 -4.83 17.25
N SER A 160 37.87 -3.87 16.49
CA SER A 160 38.63 -2.71 16.02
C SER A 160 39.14 -1.88 17.19
N LEU A 161 38.27 -1.57 18.14
CA LEU A 161 38.63 -0.79 19.33
C LEU A 161 39.75 -1.47 20.13
N GLU A 162 39.65 -2.78 20.32
CA GLU A 162 40.68 -3.55 21.02
C GLU A 162 42.02 -3.55 20.29
N ASN A 163 42.00 -3.51 18.96
CA ASN A 163 43.22 -3.39 18.17
C ASN A 163 43.85 -2.00 18.29
N ASP A 164 43.03 -0.94 18.24
CA ASP A 164 43.48 0.44 18.41
C ASP A 164 44.09 0.65 19.80
N GLU A 165 43.48 0.09 20.84
CA GLU A 165 44.03 0.09 22.21
C GLU A 165 45.41 -0.59 22.28
N LYS A 166 45.60 -1.71 21.57
CA LYS A 166 46.90 -2.40 21.51
C LYS A 166 47.97 -1.54 20.84
N ILE A 167 47.61 -0.86 19.75
CA ILE A 167 48.51 0.05 19.03
C ILE A 167 48.92 1.22 19.95
N ILE A 168 47.96 1.84 20.64
CA ILE A 168 48.23 2.94 21.57
C ILE A 168 49.20 2.49 22.68
N LYS A 169 49.00 1.31 23.26
CA LYS A 169 49.90 0.78 24.30
C LYS A 169 51.32 0.54 23.78
N LEU A 170 51.48 0.09 22.54
CA LEU A 170 52.80 -0.08 21.93
C LEU A 170 53.49 1.27 21.69
N LEU A 171 52.75 2.28 21.22
CA LEU A 171 53.27 3.63 21.04
C LEU A 171 53.70 4.26 22.36
N GLN A 172 52.90 4.08 23.42
CA GLN A 172 53.26 4.55 24.77
C GLN A 172 54.56 3.91 25.26
N LYS A 173 54.69 2.57 25.16
CA LYS A 173 55.92 1.87 25.52
C LYS A 173 57.14 2.35 24.75
N ASN A 174 57.00 2.60 23.45
CA ASN A 174 58.09 3.12 22.63
C ASN A 174 58.50 4.54 23.08
N ASN A 175 57.53 5.42 23.36
CA ASN A 175 57.81 6.76 23.86
C ASN A 175 58.48 6.75 25.24
N ASP A 176 58.06 5.85 26.13
CA ASP A 176 58.70 5.66 27.44
C ASP A 176 60.16 5.22 27.29
N LEU A 177 60.43 4.29 26.37
CA LEU A 177 61.77 3.78 26.11
C LEU A 177 62.69 4.87 25.49
N LEU A 178 62.17 5.64 24.56
CA LEU A 178 62.87 6.81 23.99
C LEU A 178 63.17 7.86 25.05
N SER A 179 62.22 8.12 25.95
CA SER A 179 62.42 9.04 27.08
C SER A 179 63.53 8.53 27.99
N GLN A 180 63.51 7.25 28.38
CA GLN A 180 64.57 6.65 29.20
C GLN A 180 65.96 6.73 28.56
N LEU A 181 66.06 6.60 27.23
CA LEU A 181 67.33 6.76 26.51
C LEU A 181 67.80 8.21 26.50
N LEU A 182 66.90 9.17 26.28
CA LEU A 182 67.23 10.60 26.28
C LEU A 182 67.64 11.13 27.66
N TYR A 183 67.02 10.64 28.74
CA TYR A 183 67.35 11.06 30.11
C TYR A 183 68.49 10.25 30.76
N LYS A 184 69.05 9.24 30.07
CA LYS A 184 70.24 8.46 30.51
C LYS A 184 71.55 8.90 29.83
N ALA A 185 71.49 9.80 28.85
CA ALA A 185 72.65 10.47 28.25
C ALA A 185 72.94 11.79 28.98
#